data_AF-A2Z5L1-F1
#
_entry.id   AF-A2Z5L1-F1
#
_cell.length_a   1.000
_cell.length_b   1.000
_cell.length_c   1.000
_cell.angle_alpha   90.00
_cell.angle_beta   90.00
_cell.angle_gamma   90.00
#
_symmetry.space_group_name_H-M   'P 1'
#
loop_
_entity.id
_entity.type
_entity.pdbx_description
1 polymer ?
#
loop_
_entity_poly.entity_id
_entity_poly.type
_entity_poly.pdbx_seq_one_letter_code
_entity_poly.pdbx_strand_id
1 'polypeptide(L)'
;MANGLQYLHTARNECVLHRDIKPSNVMLDENLSCAKLCDFGLVKQINHDEVTPGRQTTVIGTRSYLDPECIRTSIVSAASDVYSFGLVLLEIACGRQPTMLAAAWPQQQEQPRRVGTGLVPPQEISHRYGRREAEG
;
A
#
# COMPACT_ATOMS: atom_id res chain seq x y z
N MET A 1 11.20 -16.45 -5.50
CA MET A 1 10.37 -15.30 -5.08
C MET A 1 11.04 -13.94 -5.35
N ALA A 2 12.18 -13.61 -4.73
CA ALA A 2 12.85 -12.31 -4.92
C ALA A 2 13.12 -11.95 -6.40
N ASN A 3 13.65 -12.88 -7.19
CA ASN A 3 13.86 -12.67 -8.63
C ASN A 3 12.54 -12.41 -9.39
N GLY A 4 11.45 -13.06 -8.98
CA GLY A 4 10.13 -12.83 -9.56
C GLY A 4 9.62 -11.43 -9.26
N LEU A 5 9.81 -10.96 -8.02
CA LEU A 5 9.45 -9.59 -7.63
C LEU A 5 10.30 -8.56 -8.37
N GLN A 6 11.61 -8.77 -8.44
CA GLN A 6 12.51 -7.93 -9.22
C GLN A 6 12.09 -7.86 -10.69
N TYR A 7 11.73 -9.00 -11.28
CA TYR A 7 11.23 -9.05 -12.66
C TYR A 7 9.98 -8.17 -12.84
N LEU A 8 9.01 -8.25 -11.92
CA LEU A 8 7.82 -7.38 -11.97
C LEU A 8 8.20 -5.90 -11.88
N HIS A 9 9.19 -5.57 -11.07
CA HIS A 9 9.57 -4.19 -10.83
C HIS A 9 10.46 -3.58 -11.90
N THR A 10 11.28 -4.36 -12.63
CA THR A 10 12.33 -3.79 -13.49
C THR A 10 12.41 -4.36 -14.90
N ALA A 11 11.68 -5.42 -15.23
CA ALA A 11 11.90 -6.13 -16.51
C ALA A 11 11.27 -5.44 -17.73
N ARG A 12 10.50 -4.36 -17.54
CA ARG A 12 9.77 -3.64 -18.59
C ARG A 12 9.93 -2.13 -18.42
N ASN A 13 9.44 -1.37 -19.40
CA ASN A 13 9.34 0.10 -19.31
C ASN A 13 8.43 0.60 -18.18
N GLU A 14 7.61 -0.29 -17.63
CA GLU A 14 6.68 -0.01 -16.53
C GLU A 14 6.94 -0.95 -15.37
N CYS A 15 6.83 -0.43 -14.16
CA CYS A 15 6.86 -1.20 -12.94
C CYS A 15 5.49 -1.84 -12.71
N VAL A 16 5.46 -3.16 -12.54
CA VAL A 16 4.26 -3.91 -12.17
C VAL A 16 4.25 -4.12 -10.66
N LEU A 17 3.34 -3.45 -9.97
CA LEU A 17 3.12 -3.63 -8.53
C LEU A 17 2.16 -4.80 -8.30
N HIS A 18 2.53 -5.76 -7.46
CA HIS A 18 1.69 -6.92 -7.13
C HIS A 18 0.57 -6.59 -6.14
N ARG A 19 0.86 -5.79 -5.11
CA ARG A 19 -0.10 -5.23 -4.12
C ARG A 19 -0.82 -6.22 -3.19
N ASP A 20 -0.51 -7.51 -3.27
CA ASP A 20 -1.06 -8.53 -2.36
C ASP A 20 -0.06 -9.67 -2.10
N ILE A 21 1.18 -9.31 -1.80
CA ILE A 21 2.23 -10.27 -1.46
C ILE A 21 1.98 -10.80 -0.05
N LYS A 22 1.67 -12.08 0.06
CA LYS A 22 1.38 -12.83 1.29
C LYS A 22 1.66 -14.32 1.08
N PRO A 23 1.80 -15.14 2.14
CA PRO A 23 2.13 -16.55 2.00
C PRO A 23 1.15 -17.34 1.14
N SER A 24 -0.17 -17.06 1.22
CA SER A 24 -1.17 -17.76 0.41
C SER A 24 -1.05 -17.48 -1.09
N ASN A 25 -0.33 -16.42 -1.48
CA ASN A 25 -0.05 -16.03 -2.86
C ASN A 25 1.39 -16.41 -3.29
N VAL A 26 2.04 -17.28 -2.51
CA VAL A 26 3.33 -17.88 -2.84
C VAL A 26 3.13 -19.37 -3.07
N MET A 27 3.30 -19.81 -4.30
CA MET A 27 3.25 -21.22 -4.65
C MET A 27 4.65 -21.81 -4.61
N LEU A 28 4.74 -23.05 -4.14
CA LEU A 28 5.96 -23.85 -4.20
C LEU A 28 5.80 -24.91 -5.29
N ASP A 29 6.90 -25.24 -5.96
CA ASP A 29 6.94 -26.43 -6.81
C ASP A 29 7.02 -27.70 -5.95
N GLU A 30 6.88 -28.86 -6.61
CA GLU A 30 6.86 -30.18 -5.94
C GLU A 30 8.12 -30.44 -5.10
N ASN A 31 9.26 -29.90 -5.54
CA ASN A 31 10.56 -30.06 -4.88
C ASN A 31 10.84 -28.99 -3.82
N LEU A 32 9.92 -28.05 -3.58
CA LEU A 32 10.09 -26.89 -2.70
C LEU A 32 11.33 -26.02 -3.04
N SER A 33 11.81 -26.13 -4.28
CA SER A 33 13.02 -25.48 -4.79
C SER A 33 12.72 -24.11 -5.40
N CYS A 34 11.48 -23.90 -5.83
CA CYS A 34 11.06 -22.69 -6.52
C CYS A 34 9.79 -22.11 -5.88
N ALA A 35 9.93 -20.92 -5.29
CA ALA A 35 8.81 -20.11 -4.85
C ALA A 35 8.38 -19.11 -5.94
N LYS A 36 7.12 -19.18 -6.36
CA LYS A 36 6.50 -18.36 -7.42
C LYS A 36 5.40 -17.49 -6.83
N LEU A 37 5.39 -16.21 -7.20
CA LEU A 37 4.26 -15.32 -6.90
C LEU A 37 3.08 -15.70 -7.79
N CYS A 38 1.89 -15.76 -7.22
CA CYS A 38 0.63 -15.98 -7.93
C CYS A 38 -0.42 -14.94 -7.50
N ASP A 39 -1.60 -15.03 -8.09
CA ASP A 39 -2.73 -14.11 -7.85
C ASP A 39 -2.40 -12.64 -8.15
N PHE A 40 -2.48 -12.33 -9.44
CA PHE A 40 -2.34 -10.98 -9.98
C PHE A 40 -3.71 -10.26 -10.03
N GLY A 41 -4.64 -10.53 -9.09
CA GLY A 41 -5.94 -9.88 -9.08
C GLY A 41 -5.88 -8.37 -8.77
N LEU A 42 -4.84 -7.93 -8.07
CA LEU A 42 -4.70 -6.54 -7.60
C LEU A 42 -3.57 -5.76 -8.29
N VAL A 43 -2.93 -6.31 -9.33
CA VAL A 43 -1.77 -5.66 -9.95
C VAL A 43 -2.06 -4.25 -10.44
N LYS A 44 -1.03 -3.41 -10.38
CA LYS A 44 -1.05 -2.08 -10.97
C LYS A 44 0.23 -1.81 -11.75
N GLN A 45 0.11 -1.41 -13.00
CA GLN A 45 1.22 -0.87 -13.79
C GLN A 45 1.40 0.61 -13.46
N ILE A 46 2.65 1.02 -13.25
CA ILE A 46 3.07 2.41 -13.10
C ILE A 46 4.27 2.68 -14.00
N ASN A 47 4.31 3.83 -14.65
CA ASN A 47 5.46 4.24 -15.45
C ASN A 47 6.64 4.51 -14.51
N HIS A 48 7.84 4.06 -14.89
CA HIS A 48 9.06 4.37 -14.14
C HIS A 48 9.34 5.88 -14.08
N ASP A 49 8.94 6.59 -15.13
CA ASP A 49 9.13 8.03 -15.28
C ASP A 49 7.99 8.86 -14.66
N GLU A 50 6.83 8.23 -14.39
CA GLU A 50 5.76 8.86 -13.61
C GLU A 50 5.89 8.48 -12.14
N VAL A 51 6.95 8.97 -11.49
CA VAL A 51 6.75 9.39 -10.10
C VAL A 51 5.86 10.62 -10.20
N THR A 52 4.53 10.44 -10.24
CA THR A 52 3.62 11.58 -10.06
C THR A 52 3.45 11.75 -8.55
N PRO A 53 4.26 12.61 -7.87
CA PRO A 53 3.99 12.94 -6.49
C PRO A 53 2.53 13.40 -6.37
N GLY A 54 1.75 12.69 -5.55
CA GLY A 54 0.36 13.04 -5.25
C GLY A 54 -0.73 12.25 -5.96
N ARG A 55 -0.44 11.30 -6.86
CA ARG A 55 -1.50 10.42 -7.41
C ARG A 55 -1.93 9.38 -6.38
N GLN A 56 -2.90 9.73 -5.54
CA GLN A 56 -3.52 8.81 -4.59
C GLN A 56 -4.12 7.60 -5.30
N THR A 57 -4.06 6.46 -4.62
CA THR A 57 -4.49 5.15 -5.11
C THR A 57 -5.27 4.47 -3.99
N THR A 58 -6.35 3.77 -4.34
CA THR A 58 -7.12 3.04 -3.34
C THR A 58 -6.24 2.04 -2.63
N VAL A 59 -6.14 2.12 -1.31
CA VAL A 59 -5.42 1.14 -0.48
C VAL A 59 -6.19 -0.17 -0.50
N ILE A 60 -5.62 -1.18 -1.15
CA ILE A 60 -6.18 -2.54 -1.28
C ILE A 60 -5.05 -3.55 -1.00
N GLY A 61 -5.42 -4.77 -0.63
CA GLY A 61 -4.50 -5.86 -0.31
C GLY A 61 -4.77 -6.43 1.07
N THR A 62 -3.96 -7.40 1.46
CA THR A 62 -4.11 -8.09 2.74
C THR A 62 -3.51 -7.26 3.86
N ARG A 63 -4.41 -6.72 4.66
CA ARG A 63 -4.23 -5.89 5.85
C ARG A 63 -2.95 -6.11 6.68
N SER A 64 -2.60 -7.35 7.04
CA SER A 64 -1.40 -7.64 7.87
C SER A 64 -0.07 -7.48 7.13
N TYR A 65 -0.09 -7.36 5.80
CA TYR A 65 1.09 -7.23 4.94
C TYR A 65 1.23 -5.84 4.34
N LEU A 66 0.26 -4.95 4.55
CA LEU A 66 0.25 -3.62 3.95
C LEU A 66 1.34 -2.72 4.52
N ASP A 67 2.03 -2.04 3.61
CA ASP A 67 2.98 -0.97 3.91
C ASP A 67 2.29 0.18 4.67
N PRO A 68 2.72 0.53 5.89
CA PRO A 68 2.13 1.61 6.67
C PRO A 68 2.24 2.97 5.99
N GLU A 69 3.29 3.21 5.18
CA GLU A 69 3.41 4.43 4.40
C GLU A 69 2.38 4.47 3.27
N CYS A 70 2.19 3.36 2.56
CA CYS A 70 1.10 3.22 1.59
C CYS A 70 -0.27 3.47 2.24
N ILE A 71 -0.52 2.94 3.44
CA ILE A 71 -1.81 3.15 4.12
C ILE A 71 -2.00 4.64 4.45
N ARG A 72 -0.96 5.30 4.96
CA ARG A 72 -1.01 6.73 5.36
C ARG A 72 -1.15 7.68 4.17
N THR A 73 -0.42 7.42 3.10
CA THR A 73 -0.31 8.34 1.95
C THR A 73 -1.27 8.01 0.83
N SER A 74 -1.84 6.80 0.83
CA SER A 74 -2.56 6.22 -0.31
C SER A 74 -1.70 6.11 -1.57
N ILE A 75 -0.36 6.12 -1.46
CA ILE A 75 0.57 5.99 -2.58
C ILE A 75 1.17 4.58 -2.55
N VAL A 76 0.97 3.82 -3.61
CA VAL A 76 1.62 2.51 -3.81
C VAL A 76 2.89 2.65 -4.64
N SER A 77 3.90 1.88 -4.29
CA SER A 77 5.18 1.85 -5.00
C SER A 77 5.81 0.46 -4.98
N ALA A 78 6.91 0.29 -5.70
CA ALA A 78 7.74 -0.91 -5.59
C ALA A 78 8.19 -1.17 -4.14
N ALA A 79 8.46 -0.10 -3.36
CA ALA A 79 8.82 -0.21 -1.95
C ALA A 79 7.69 -0.82 -1.10
N SER A 80 6.43 -0.57 -1.44
CA SER A 80 5.28 -1.15 -0.74
C SER A 80 5.17 -2.66 -0.95
N ASP A 81 5.49 -3.15 -2.15
CA ASP A 81 5.62 -4.59 -2.41
C ASP A 81 6.83 -5.19 -1.67
N VAL A 82 7.96 -4.48 -1.62
CA VAL A 82 9.17 -4.92 -0.89
C VAL A 82 8.89 -5.02 0.61
N TYR A 83 8.13 -4.10 1.19
CA TYR A 83 7.68 -4.19 2.59
C TYR A 83 6.88 -5.46 2.84
N SER A 84 5.88 -5.73 2.00
CA SER A 84 5.04 -6.93 2.07
C SER A 84 5.87 -8.21 1.94
N PHE A 85 6.83 -8.22 1.01
CA PHE A 85 7.80 -9.30 0.85
C PHE A 85 8.65 -9.53 2.11
N GLY A 86 9.11 -8.45 2.75
CA GLY A 86 9.84 -8.52 4.02
C GLY A 86 9.02 -9.17 5.13
N LEU A 87 7.72 -8.87 5.22
CA LEU A 87 6.82 -9.51 6.18
C LEU A 87 6.62 -11.01 5.90
N VAL A 88 6.55 -11.42 4.62
CA VAL A 88 6.53 -12.84 4.26
C VAL A 88 7.82 -13.55 4.71
N LEU A 89 8.99 -12.93 4.50
CA LEU A 89 10.26 -13.50 4.97
C LEU A 89 10.32 -13.62 6.50
N LEU A 90 9.84 -12.61 7.21
CA LEU A 90 9.77 -12.63 8.68
C LEU A 90 8.81 -13.71 9.17
N GLU A 91 7.66 -13.87 8.54
CA GLU A 91 6.72 -14.95 8.88
C GLU A 91 7.33 -16.33 8.69
N ILE A 92 8.06 -16.55 7.59
CA ILE A 92 8.78 -17.80 7.34
C ILE A 92 9.85 -18.02 8.42
N ALA A 93 10.64 -17.00 8.75
CA ALA A 93 11.73 -17.10 9.71
C ALA A 93 11.23 -17.33 11.16
N CYS A 94 10.11 -16.72 11.53
CA CYS A 94 9.55 -16.80 12.87
C CYS A 94 8.51 -17.91 13.04
N GLY A 95 7.96 -18.45 11.95
CA GLY A 95 6.83 -19.39 11.96
C GLY A 95 5.55 -18.77 12.54
N ARG A 96 5.41 -17.44 12.49
CA ARG A 96 4.29 -16.70 13.09
C ARG A 96 3.82 -15.61 12.14
N GLN A 97 2.51 -15.52 11.95
CA GLN A 97 1.90 -14.50 11.12
C GLN A 97 2.13 -13.09 11.70
N PRO A 98 2.34 -12.06 10.85
CA PRO A 98 2.42 -10.68 11.29
C PRO A 98 1.13 -10.25 12.01
N THR A 99 1.27 -9.74 13.22
CA THR A 99 0.17 -9.09 13.92
C THR A 99 -0.05 -7.71 13.33
N MET A 100 -1.29 -7.43 12.91
CA MET A 100 -1.65 -6.07 12.52
C MET A 100 -1.40 -5.12 13.70
N LEU A 101 -0.56 -4.12 13.49
CA LEU A 101 -0.49 -2.99 14.40
C LEU A 101 -1.77 -2.17 14.20
N ALA A 102 -2.68 -2.21 15.18
CA ALA A 102 -3.98 -1.54 15.12
C ALA A 102 -3.89 -0.03 14.79
N ALA A 103 -2.73 0.59 15.05
CA ALA A 103 -2.46 2.00 14.76
C ALA A 103 -2.29 2.31 13.26
N ALA A 104 -2.01 1.32 12.41
CA ALA A 104 -1.68 1.53 11.00
C ALA A 104 -2.91 1.64 10.09
N TRP A 105 -4.08 1.15 10.50
CA TRP A 105 -5.30 1.31 9.72
C TRP A 105 -5.97 2.63 10.13
N PRO A 106 -6.00 3.67 9.26
CA PRO A 106 -6.85 4.81 9.49
C PRO A 106 -8.25 4.23 9.60
N GLN A 107 -8.90 4.44 10.75
CA GLN A 107 -10.31 4.15 10.91
C GLN A 107 -11.00 4.74 9.68
N GLN A 108 -11.46 3.86 8.81
CA GLN A 108 -11.99 4.23 7.52
C GLN A 108 -13.08 5.25 7.81
N GLN A 109 -12.83 6.49 7.37
CA GLN A 109 -13.77 7.59 7.22
C GLN A 109 -15.05 7.37 8.01
N GLU A 110 -15.17 8.04 9.16
CA GLU A 110 -16.42 8.16 9.90
C GLU A 110 -17.56 8.24 8.88
N GLN A 111 -18.30 7.14 8.73
CA GLN A 111 -19.45 7.11 7.84
C GLN A 111 -20.28 8.33 8.21
N PRO A 112 -20.79 9.14 7.26
CA PRO A 112 -21.66 10.24 7.64
C PRO A 112 -22.79 9.63 8.46
N ARG A 113 -22.78 9.88 9.78
CA ARG A 113 -23.85 9.43 10.65
C ARG A 113 -25.08 10.09 10.08
N ARG A 114 -26.05 9.30 9.62
CA ARG A 114 -27.38 9.82 9.32
C ARG A 114 -27.96 10.31 10.63
N VAL A 115 -27.70 11.57 10.97
CA VAL A 115 -28.56 12.34 11.85
C VAL A 115 -29.59 12.96 10.93
N GLY A 116 -30.87 12.88 11.32
CA GLY A 116 -31.99 13.32 10.52
C GLY A 116 -31.73 14.66 9.82
N THR A 117 -31.99 14.65 8.51
CA THR A 117 -32.07 15.81 7.61
C THR A 117 -30.84 16.72 7.52
N GLY A 118 -29.89 16.39 6.62
CA GLY A 118 -28.93 17.35 6.04
C GLY A 118 -27.52 16.81 5.82
N LEU A 119 -26.98 16.96 4.59
CA LEU A 119 -25.58 16.69 4.25
C LEU A 119 -24.70 17.87 4.69
N VAL A 120 -23.71 17.64 5.55
CA VAL A 120 -22.66 18.62 5.86
C VAL A 120 -21.44 18.28 5.00
N PRO A 121 -20.94 19.20 4.15
CA PRO A 121 -19.72 18.95 3.38
C PRO A 121 -18.47 19.00 4.28
N PRO A 122 -17.39 18.26 3.93
CA PRO A 122 -16.15 18.28 4.69
C PRO A 122 -15.56 19.69 4.78
N GLN A 123 -15.22 20.13 5.99
CA GLN A 123 -14.66 21.46 6.23
C GLN A 123 -13.34 21.67 5.46
N GLU A 124 -13.28 22.76 4.69
CA GLU A 124 -12.07 23.26 4.05
C GLU A 124 -10.97 23.51 5.10
N ILE A 125 -9.79 22.92 4.89
CA ILE A 125 -8.58 23.31 5.61
C ILE A 125 -8.16 24.67 5.04
N SER A 126 -8.72 25.74 5.61
CA SER A 126 -8.34 27.12 5.31
C SER A 126 -6.87 27.34 5.59
N HIS A 127 -6.14 27.69 4.53
CA HIS A 127 -4.97 28.56 4.49
C HIS A 127 -4.59 29.20 5.85
N ARG A 128 -3.48 28.76 6.42
CA ARG A 128 -2.63 29.61 7.27
C ARG A 128 -1.18 29.49 6.82
N TYR A 129 -0.91 30.07 5.66
CA TYR A 129 0.41 30.60 5.36
C TYR A 129 0.23 32.04 4.86
N GLY A 130 0.84 32.99 5.58
CA GLY A 130 0.97 34.37 5.16
C GLY A 130 -0.01 35.36 5.81
N ARG A 131 0.45 36.02 6.88
CA ARG A 131 0.61 37.49 6.93
C ARG A 131 1.23 37.85 8.28
N ARG A 132 2.55 37.99 8.32
CA ARG A 132 3.19 38.82 9.37
C ARG A 132 2.82 40.27 9.06
N GLU A 133 2.57 40.95 10.15
CA GLU A 133 2.04 42.30 10.27
C GLU A 133 2.93 43.32 9.55
N ALA A 134 2.28 44.22 8.82
CA ALA A 134 2.78 45.55 8.52
C ALA A 134 1.75 46.54 9.07
N GLU A 135 2.28 47.56 9.73
CA GLU A 135 1.68 48.85 10.12
C GLU A 135 1.00 48.95 11.49
N GLY A 136 1.59 49.85 12.30
CA GLY A 136 1.28 50.24 13.67
C GLY A 136 2.47 51.00 14.24
#